data_AF-A0A1I7U7K5-F1
#
_entry.id   AF-A0A1I7U7K5-F1
#
_cell.length_a   1.000
_cell.length_b   1.000
_cell.length_c   1.000
_cell.angle_alpha   90.00
_cell.angle_beta   90.00
_cell.angle_gamma   90.00
#
_symmetry.space_group_name_H-M   'P 1'
#
loop_
_entity.id
_entity.type
_entity.pdbx_description
1 polymer ?
#
loop_
_entity_poly.entity_id
_entity_poly.type
_entity_poly.pdbx_seq_one_letter_code
_entity_poly.pdbx_strand_id
1 'polypeptide(L)'
;MTLVSYSDYGCPYEKKFSQKRHYRRPVCEPSQSCSYGFQQFTFELCDCPDAKPCPMDNGVQLKGITYQFCGARELPMCASDEIAAEIDVLQTSIYCVCPLNQIYVKQKETVNANVKYVCQEKEVCEAGQMCGVGNPIVGIKRLCQCAANTQCQVTAPNVFNPLLIQNATCQPM
;
A
#
# COMPACT_ATOMS: atom_id res chain seq x y z
N MET A 1 34.46 50.65 27.90
CA MET A 1 33.86 49.73 26.89
C MET A 1 33.00 48.75 27.64
N THR A 2 31.69 48.90 27.47
CA THR A 2 30.65 48.08 28.10
C THR A 2 30.17 47.12 27.02
N LEU A 3 30.30 45.81 27.25
CA LEU A 3 29.64 44.79 26.44
C LEU A 3 28.75 43.96 27.35
N VAL A 4 27.46 44.01 27.01
CA VAL A 4 26.34 43.33 27.65
C VAL A 4 26.35 41.88 27.18
N SER A 5 26.40 40.91 28.09
CA SER A 5 26.14 39.50 27.78
C SER A 5 24.73 39.13 28.24
N TYR A 6 23.88 38.73 27.30
CA TYR A 6 22.57 38.15 27.53
C TYR A 6 22.68 36.63 27.71
N SER A 7 21.75 36.09 28.51
CA SER A 7 21.24 34.70 28.52
C SER A 7 21.77 33.78 29.63
N ASP A 8 21.01 33.72 30.73
CA ASP A 8 20.87 32.50 31.55
C ASP A 8 19.49 32.51 32.22
N TYR A 9 18.44 32.24 31.43
CA TYR A 9 17.17 31.79 31.99
C TYR A 9 17.29 30.27 32.20
N GLY A 10 17.54 29.88 33.45
CA GLY A 10 17.46 28.50 33.89
C GLY A 10 16.06 27.92 33.67
N CYS A 11 15.98 26.70 33.15
CA CYS A 11 14.79 25.86 33.25
C CYS A 11 15.05 24.77 34.30
N PRO A 12 14.42 24.83 35.49
CA PRO A 12 14.50 23.77 36.47
C PRO A 12 13.40 22.76 36.16
N TYR A 13 13.73 21.68 35.46
CA TYR A 13 12.93 20.46 35.49
C TYR A 13 13.86 19.26 35.31
N GLU A 14 14.43 18.80 36.42
CA GLU A 14 14.94 17.43 36.55
C GLU A 14 13.77 16.45 36.38
N LYS A 15 13.46 16.08 35.15
CA LYS A 15 12.77 14.80 34.90
C LYS A 15 13.83 13.73 34.77
N LYS A 16 13.90 12.88 35.80
CA LYS A 16 14.63 11.61 35.83
C LYS A 16 14.54 10.93 34.47
N PHE A 17 15.69 10.77 33.80
CA PHE A 17 15.82 9.95 32.61
C PHE A 17 15.44 8.51 32.97
N SER A 18 14.20 8.13 32.65
CA SER A 18 13.79 6.74 32.61
C SER A 18 14.57 6.05 31.48
N GLN A 19 15.12 4.86 31.76
CA GLN A 19 15.89 4.04 30.81
C GLN A 19 15.30 4.10 29.40
N LYS A 20 16.09 4.59 28.43
CA LYS A 20 15.80 4.45 27.00
C LYS A 20 15.80 2.95 26.68
N ARG A 21 14.64 2.28 26.77
CA ARG A 21 14.49 0.94 26.22
C ARG A 21 14.86 1.03 24.75
N HIS A 22 15.84 0.25 24.31
CA HIS A 22 16.12 0.09 22.89
C HIS A 22 14.83 -0.35 22.21
N TYR A 23 14.31 0.47 21.30
CA TYR A 23 13.14 0.12 20.52
C TYR A 23 13.44 -1.20 19.80
N ARG A 24 12.57 -2.19 20.02
CA ARG A 24 12.55 -3.44 19.26
C ARG A 24 11.27 -3.46 18.45
N ARG A 25 11.37 -3.98 17.24
CA ARG A 25 10.20 -4.21 16.40
C ARG A 25 9.29 -5.26 17.07
N PRO A 26 7.98 -5.21 16.82
CA PRO A 26 7.07 -6.25 17.28
C PRO A 26 7.41 -7.60 16.62
N VAL A 27 6.91 -8.69 17.19
CA VAL A 27 6.99 -10.02 16.57
C VAL A 27 5.80 -10.21 15.64
N CYS A 28 6.04 -10.76 14.44
CA CYS A 28 4.98 -10.96 13.46
C CYS A 28 3.99 -12.08 13.87
N GLU A 29 2.71 -11.85 13.67
CA GLU A 29 1.72 -12.93 13.61
C GLU A 29 1.86 -13.73 12.29
N PRO A 30 1.40 -14.99 12.24
CA PRO A 30 1.57 -15.84 11.06
C PRO A 30 0.98 -15.26 9.76
N SER A 31 -0.11 -14.48 9.87
CA SER A 31 -0.79 -13.87 8.72
C SER A 31 -0.17 -12.54 8.27
N GLN A 32 0.74 -11.96 9.06
CA GLN A 32 1.29 -10.62 8.86
C GLN A 32 2.60 -10.67 8.06
N SER A 33 2.75 -9.70 7.16
CA SER A 33 4.01 -9.52 6.44
C SER A 33 5.11 -9.01 7.36
N CYS A 34 6.28 -9.63 7.35
CA CYS A 34 7.47 -9.17 8.07
C CYS A 34 8.19 -8.02 7.37
N SER A 35 8.04 -7.91 6.05
CA SER A 35 8.50 -6.75 5.29
C SER A 35 7.66 -6.54 4.03
N TYR A 36 7.79 -5.38 3.41
CA TYR A 36 7.31 -5.16 2.06
C TYR A 36 8.33 -4.41 1.21
N GLY A 37 8.34 -4.75 -0.08
CA GLY A 37 9.16 -4.14 -1.11
C GLY A 37 8.32 -3.31 -2.06
N PHE A 38 8.70 -2.05 -2.27
CA PHE A 38 8.13 -1.18 -3.29
C PHE A 38 9.27 -0.52 -4.06
N GLN A 39 9.32 -0.76 -5.37
CA GLN A 39 10.43 -0.36 -6.25
C GLN A 39 11.77 -0.92 -5.74
N GLN A 40 12.74 -0.05 -5.40
CA GLN A 40 14.07 -0.43 -4.91
C GLN A 40 14.19 -0.40 -3.38
N PHE A 41 13.09 -0.11 -2.67
CA PHE A 41 13.08 0.00 -1.21
C PHE A 41 12.42 -1.21 -0.58
N THR A 42 13.02 -1.69 0.51
CA THR A 42 12.45 -2.72 1.38
C THR A 42 12.27 -2.14 2.78
N PHE A 43 11.10 -2.34 3.36
CA PHE A 43 10.74 -1.86 4.69
C PHE A 43 10.48 -3.05 5.61
N GLU A 44 11.29 -3.21 6.66
CA GLU A 44 11.10 -4.22 7.70
C GLU A 44 10.09 -3.72 8.74
N LEU A 45 9.06 -4.54 9.02
CA LEU A 45 7.93 -4.18 9.86
C LEU A 45 8.01 -4.82 11.24
N CYS A 46 8.23 -6.13 11.27
CA CYS A 46 8.26 -6.95 12.47
C CYS A 46 9.35 -8.01 12.36
N ASP A 47 9.84 -8.49 13.50
CA ASP A 47 10.80 -9.59 13.54
C ASP A 47 10.03 -10.92 13.49
N CYS A 48 10.57 -11.91 12.78
CA CYS A 48 9.97 -13.23 12.75
C CYS A 48 10.12 -13.92 14.12
N PRO A 49 9.23 -14.89 14.43
CA PRO A 49 9.38 -15.71 15.63
C PRO A 49 10.80 -16.26 15.78
N ASP A 50 11.25 -16.40 17.02
CA ASP A 50 12.63 -16.77 17.38
C ASP A 50 13.70 -15.75 16.93
N ALA A 51 13.32 -14.49 16.74
CA ALA A 51 14.21 -13.39 16.32
C ALA A 51 14.96 -13.68 15.01
N LYS A 52 14.34 -14.44 14.11
CA LYS A 52 14.88 -14.69 12.78
C LYS A 52 14.69 -13.46 11.90
N PRO A 53 15.64 -13.18 10.99
CA PRO A 53 15.45 -12.15 9.98
C PRO A 53 14.27 -12.51 9.07
N CYS A 54 13.59 -11.49 8.53
CA CYS A 54 12.50 -11.68 7.59
C CYS A 54 13.04 -12.34 6.30
N PRO A 55 12.54 -13.53 5.93
CA PRO A 55 13.00 -14.22 4.75
C PRO A 55 12.45 -13.54 3.47
N MET A 56 13.20 -13.64 2.38
CA MET A 56 12.89 -12.93 1.11
C MET A 56 12.33 -13.84 0.01
N ASP A 57 12.25 -15.13 0.28
CA ASP A 57 11.77 -16.19 -0.60
C ASP A 57 10.27 -16.50 -0.43
N ASN A 58 9.64 -15.97 0.63
CA ASN A 58 8.23 -16.18 0.95
C ASN A 58 7.37 -14.97 0.58
N GLY A 59 7.54 -14.49 -0.66
CA GLY A 59 6.96 -13.26 -1.16
C GLY A 59 5.60 -13.46 -1.84
N VAL A 60 4.65 -12.59 -1.53
CA VAL A 60 3.36 -12.47 -2.23
C VAL A 60 3.29 -11.10 -2.88
N GLN A 61 3.06 -11.07 -4.19
CA GLN A 61 2.94 -9.82 -4.92
C GLN A 61 1.48 -9.35 -4.96
N LEU A 62 1.22 -8.13 -4.49
CA LEU A 62 -0.09 -7.52 -4.49
C LEU A 62 0.02 -6.06 -4.95
N LYS A 63 -0.64 -5.73 -6.08
CA LYS A 63 -0.60 -4.40 -6.72
C LYS A 63 0.81 -3.84 -6.94
N GLY A 64 1.76 -4.71 -7.29
CA GLY A 64 3.16 -4.31 -7.53
C GLY A 64 3.99 -4.07 -6.27
N ILE A 65 3.44 -4.36 -5.09
CA ILE A 65 4.17 -4.41 -3.82
C ILE A 65 4.42 -5.88 -3.51
N THR A 66 5.65 -6.23 -3.14
CA THR A 66 6.00 -7.59 -2.70
C THR A 66 5.96 -7.64 -1.18
N TYR A 67 5.05 -8.42 -0.60
CA TYR A 67 4.94 -8.63 0.83
C TYR A 67 5.62 -9.93 1.22
N GLN A 68 6.56 -9.87 2.16
CA GLN A 68 7.32 -11.04 2.63
C GLN A 68 6.74 -11.55 3.94
N PHE A 69 6.69 -12.87 4.10
CA PHE A 69 6.17 -13.53 5.30
C PHE A 69 7.22 -14.40 5.97
N CYS A 70 7.09 -14.61 7.28
CA CYS A 70 8.06 -15.40 8.06
C CYS A 70 8.14 -16.89 7.67
N GLY A 71 7.17 -17.40 6.92
CA GLY A 71 7.17 -18.75 6.40
C GLY A 71 6.45 -18.81 5.06
N ALA A 72 6.69 -19.90 4.32
CA ALA A 72 5.99 -20.19 3.09
C ALA A 72 4.49 -20.32 3.37
N ARG A 73 3.67 -19.71 2.51
CA ARG A 73 2.21 -19.74 2.63
C ARG A 73 1.62 -20.06 1.27
N GLU A 74 0.80 -21.10 1.22
CA GLU A 74 -0.14 -21.29 0.12
C GLU A 74 -1.38 -20.47 0.45
N LEU A 75 -1.57 -19.38 -0.28
CA LEU A 75 -2.76 -18.55 -0.12
C LEU A 75 -3.88 -19.11 -0.99
N PRO A 76 -5.06 -19.45 -0.42
CA PRO A 76 -6.19 -19.90 -1.20
C PRO A 76 -6.74 -18.77 -2.09
N MET A 77 -7.56 -19.11 -3.06
CA MET A 77 -8.37 -18.12 -3.77
C MET A 77 -9.51 -17.64 -2.86
N CYS A 78 -9.79 -16.34 -2.88
CA CYS A 78 -10.87 -15.78 -2.08
C CYS A 78 -12.24 -16.22 -2.57
N ALA A 79 -13.15 -16.50 -1.62
CA ALA A 79 -14.58 -16.57 -1.91
C ALA A 79 -15.16 -15.17 -2.16
N SER A 80 -16.36 -15.10 -2.76
CA SER A 80 -17.07 -13.84 -2.95
C SER A 80 -17.30 -13.13 -1.61
N ASP A 81 -17.01 -11.82 -1.59
CA ASP A 81 -17.12 -10.94 -0.41
C ASP A 81 -16.24 -11.30 0.79
N GLU A 82 -15.33 -12.27 0.66
CA GLU A 82 -14.33 -12.58 1.67
C GLU A 82 -13.26 -11.46 1.76
N ILE A 83 -12.77 -11.19 2.96
CA ILE A 83 -11.67 -10.25 3.17
C ILE A 83 -10.38 -10.89 2.66
N ALA A 84 -9.88 -10.36 1.56
CA ALA A 84 -8.66 -10.82 0.91
C ALA A 84 -7.40 -10.34 1.64
N ALA A 85 -7.41 -9.07 2.05
CA ALA A 85 -6.30 -8.46 2.76
C ALA A 85 -6.78 -7.37 3.73
N GLU A 86 -5.98 -7.13 4.77
CA GLU A 86 -6.19 -6.09 5.75
C GLU A 86 -4.89 -5.34 5.99
N ILE A 87 -4.96 -4.02 6.02
CA ILE A 87 -3.84 -3.14 6.34
C ILE A 87 -4.18 -2.41 7.63
N ASP A 88 -3.40 -2.69 8.67
CA ASP A 88 -3.45 -2.01 9.95
C ASP A 88 -2.18 -1.16 10.12
N VAL A 89 -2.33 0.16 9.97
CA VAL A 89 -1.24 1.15 9.96
C VAL A 89 -0.19 0.86 8.87
N LEU A 90 0.83 0.05 9.16
CA LEU A 90 1.87 -0.38 8.23
C LEU A 90 1.89 -1.90 8.05
N GLN A 91 1.17 -2.64 8.89
CA GLN A 91 1.17 -4.08 8.91
C GLN A 91 0.11 -4.60 7.95
N THR A 92 0.53 -5.46 7.03
CA THR A 92 -0.36 -6.03 6.02
C THR A 92 -0.57 -7.50 6.30
N SER A 93 -1.83 -7.89 6.45
CA SER A 93 -2.27 -9.28 6.50
C SER A 93 -2.87 -9.65 5.16
N ILE A 94 -2.40 -10.75 4.57
CA ILE A 94 -2.98 -11.33 3.35
C ILE A 94 -3.56 -12.68 3.72
N TYR A 95 -4.85 -12.87 3.46
CA TYR A 95 -5.59 -14.09 3.83
C TYR A 95 -5.82 -14.99 2.63
N CYS A 96 -6.14 -14.40 1.47
CA CYS A 96 -6.38 -15.11 0.22
C CYS A 96 -6.03 -14.22 -0.98
N VAL A 97 -5.98 -14.80 -2.18
CA VAL A 97 -5.67 -14.11 -3.44
C VAL A 97 -6.92 -13.96 -4.28
N CYS A 98 -7.16 -12.75 -4.82
CA CYS A 98 -8.27 -12.56 -5.75
C CYS A 98 -8.06 -13.36 -7.05
N PRO A 99 -9.14 -13.97 -7.58
CA PRO A 99 -9.14 -14.53 -8.93
C PRO A 99 -8.63 -13.55 -9.98
N LEU A 100 -8.06 -14.06 -11.08
CA LEU A 100 -7.46 -13.23 -12.15
C LEU A 100 -8.43 -12.23 -12.79
N ASN A 101 -9.73 -12.51 -12.76
CA ASN A 101 -10.80 -11.65 -13.29
C ASN A 101 -11.34 -10.64 -12.26
N GLN A 102 -10.80 -10.62 -11.05
CA GLN A 102 -11.25 -9.77 -9.96
C GLN A 102 -10.13 -8.83 -9.49
N ILE A 103 -10.52 -7.76 -8.78
CA ILE A 103 -9.60 -6.78 -8.21
C ILE A 103 -9.83 -6.60 -6.71
N TYR A 104 -8.76 -6.26 -6.00
CA TYR A 104 -8.83 -5.86 -4.60
C TYR A 104 -9.48 -4.47 -4.49
N VAL A 105 -10.68 -4.41 -3.95
CA VAL A 105 -11.44 -3.18 -3.70
C VAL A 105 -11.47 -2.90 -2.20
N LYS A 106 -11.24 -1.64 -1.81
CA LYS A 106 -11.32 -1.20 -0.42
C LYS A 106 -12.79 -1.23 0.04
N GLN A 107 -13.06 -1.89 1.15
CA GLN A 107 -14.39 -1.88 1.77
C GLN A 107 -14.68 -0.49 2.35
N LYS A 108 -15.85 0.08 2.02
CA LYS A 108 -16.20 1.48 2.34
C LYS A 108 -16.53 1.74 3.82
N GLU A 109 -16.70 0.69 4.63
CA GLU A 109 -17.24 0.78 6.01
C GLU A 109 -16.31 0.25 7.11
N THR A 110 -15.03 0.63 7.12
CA THR A 110 -14.24 0.40 8.33
C THR A 110 -14.24 1.64 9.21
N VAL A 111 -15.10 1.62 10.24
CA VAL A 111 -15.10 2.54 11.39
C VAL A 111 -13.78 2.43 12.19
N ASN A 112 -13.01 1.37 11.96
CA ASN A 112 -11.69 1.12 12.54
C ASN A 112 -10.57 1.67 11.64
N ALA A 113 -9.41 1.97 12.25
CA ALA A 113 -8.20 2.43 11.56
C ALA A 113 -7.69 1.48 10.45
N ASN A 114 -8.21 0.25 10.40
CA ASN A 114 -7.77 -0.80 9.50
C ASN A 114 -8.48 -0.70 8.15
N VAL A 115 -7.72 -0.78 7.08
CA VAL A 115 -8.23 -0.80 5.71
C VAL A 115 -8.39 -2.25 5.26
N LYS A 116 -9.63 -2.66 4.99
CA LYS A 116 -9.94 -4.01 4.50
C LYS A 116 -10.16 -3.99 2.99
N TYR A 117 -9.69 -5.05 2.33
CA TYR A 117 -9.85 -5.28 0.90
C TYR A 117 -10.61 -6.58 0.66
N VAL A 118 -11.57 -6.53 -0.24
CA VAL A 118 -12.34 -7.67 -0.73
C VAL A 118 -12.10 -7.83 -2.23
N CYS A 119 -12.37 -9.03 -2.76
CA CYS A 119 -12.32 -9.26 -4.20
C CYS A 119 -13.66 -8.90 -4.83
N GLN A 120 -13.62 -8.08 -5.87
CA GLN A 120 -14.80 -7.74 -6.66
C GLN A 120 -14.50 -7.88 -8.13
N GLU A 121 -15.52 -8.24 -8.90
CA GLU A 121 -15.43 -8.19 -10.35
C GLU A 121 -15.09 -6.78 -10.79
N LYS A 122 -14.22 -6.71 -11.79
CA LYS A 122 -13.83 -5.41 -12.33
C LYS A 122 -14.97 -4.91 -13.20
N GLU A 123 -15.70 -3.91 -12.72
CA GLU A 123 -16.79 -3.28 -13.47
C GLU A 123 -16.31 -2.93 -14.89
N VAL A 124 -17.09 -3.30 -15.90
CA VAL A 124 -16.83 -2.92 -17.28
C VAL A 124 -17.24 -1.46 -17.46
N CYS A 125 -16.37 -0.65 -18.03
CA CYS A 125 -16.69 0.76 -18.29
C CYS A 125 -17.85 0.86 -19.28
N GLU A 126 -18.82 1.71 -18.99
CA GLU A 126 -19.84 2.09 -19.97
C GLU A 126 -19.20 2.89 -21.13
N ALA A 127 -19.86 2.92 -22.28
CA ALA A 127 -19.39 3.66 -23.43
C ALA A 127 -19.25 5.16 -23.11
N GLY A 128 -18.04 5.70 -23.26
CA GLY A 128 -17.74 7.10 -22.94
C GLY A 128 -17.46 7.39 -21.46
N GLN A 129 -17.53 6.39 -20.57
CA GLN A 129 -17.15 6.55 -19.17
C GLN A 129 -15.63 6.72 -19.03
N MET A 130 -15.24 7.51 -18.02
CA MET A 130 -13.84 7.60 -17.61
C MET A 130 -13.36 6.26 -17.06
N CYS A 131 -12.36 5.68 -17.70
CA CYS A 131 -11.79 4.39 -17.33
C CYS A 131 -10.68 4.48 -16.29
N GLY A 132 -10.14 5.67 -16.05
CA GLY A 132 -9.05 5.90 -15.12
C GLY A 132 -8.60 7.35 -15.03
N VAL A 133 -7.68 7.61 -14.12
CA VAL A 133 -6.97 8.89 -14.00
C VAL A 133 -5.48 8.63 -13.86
N GLY A 134 -4.64 9.44 -14.49
CA GLY A 134 -3.21 9.27 -14.39
C GLY A 134 -2.42 10.22 -15.25
N ASN A 135 -1.12 9.97 -15.35
CA ASN A 135 -0.24 10.71 -16.23
C ASN A 135 0.68 9.73 -16.99
N PRO A 136 1.34 10.16 -18.08
CA PRO A 136 2.17 9.28 -18.89
C PRO A 136 3.38 8.69 -18.17
N ILE A 137 3.84 9.30 -17.06
CA ILE A 137 5.04 8.89 -16.32
C ILE A 137 4.72 7.85 -15.25
N VAL A 138 3.67 8.08 -14.48
CA VAL A 138 3.23 7.25 -13.34
C VAL A 138 2.28 6.15 -13.80
N GLY A 139 1.69 6.29 -14.98
CA GLY A 139 0.68 5.37 -15.52
C GLY A 139 -0.74 5.73 -15.08
N ILE A 140 -1.71 4.95 -15.57
CA ILE A 140 -3.13 5.19 -15.36
C ILE A 140 -3.64 4.33 -14.20
N LYS A 141 -4.15 4.98 -13.16
CA LYS A 141 -4.95 4.32 -12.12
C LYS A 141 -6.33 4.01 -12.69
N ARG A 142 -6.55 2.75 -13.07
CA ARG A 142 -7.80 2.28 -13.66
C ARG A 142 -8.93 2.23 -12.62
N LEU A 143 -10.11 2.71 -13.02
CA LEU A 143 -11.35 2.69 -12.24
C LEU A 143 -12.26 1.53 -12.68
N CYS A 144 -12.29 1.24 -13.98
CA CYS A 144 -13.06 0.14 -14.58
C CYS A 144 -12.26 -0.57 -15.68
N GLN A 145 -12.78 -1.68 -16.21
CA GLN A 145 -12.21 -2.43 -17.31
C GLN A 145 -12.86 -2.01 -18.63
N CYS A 146 -12.04 -1.63 -19.61
CA CYS A 146 -12.52 -1.39 -20.96
C CYS A 146 -12.97 -2.71 -21.62
N ALA A 147 -13.93 -2.64 -22.54
CA ALA A 147 -14.42 -3.76 -23.32
C ALA A 147 -13.31 -4.38 -24.19
N ALA A 148 -13.53 -5.60 -24.68
CA ALA A 148 -12.62 -6.25 -25.62
C ALA A 148 -12.30 -5.32 -26.82
N ASN A 149 -11.03 -5.26 -27.21
CA ASN A 149 -10.48 -4.37 -28.26
C ASN A 149 -10.40 -2.88 -27.92
N THR A 150 -10.58 -2.50 -26.65
CA THR A 150 -10.38 -1.11 -26.19
C THR A 150 -9.39 -1.06 -25.04
N GLN A 151 -8.58 0.00 -24.99
CA GLN A 151 -7.58 0.24 -23.95
C GLN A 151 -7.86 1.57 -23.25
N CYS A 152 -7.69 1.57 -21.92
CA CYS A 152 -7.79 2.78 -21.13
C CYS A 152 -6.58 3.67 -21.41
N GLN A 153 -6.80 4.80 -22.09
CA GLN A 153 -5.76 5.73 -22.50
C GLN A 153 -6.10 7.15 -22.05
N VAL A 154 -5.06 7.95 -21.74
CA VAL A 154 -5.25 9.34 -21.32
C VAL A 154 -5.78 10.16 -22.49
N THR A 155 -6.92 10.81 -22.29
CA THR A 155 -7.55 11.69 -23.26
C THR A 155 -6.92 13.08 -23.13
N ALA A 156 -5.77 13.31 -23.77
CA ALA A 156 -5.10 14.61 -23.74
C ALA A 156 -5.54 15.50 -24.93
N PRO A 157 -5.79 16.80 -24.73
CA PRO A 157 -5.82 17.77 -25.83
C PRO A 157 -4.38 18.13 -26.21
N ASN A 158 -3.77 17.45 -27.19
CA ASN A 158 -2.52 17.80 -27.94
C ASN A 158 -1.30 18.44 -27.20
N VAL A 159 -1.28 18.51 -25.87
CA VAL A 159 -0.25 19.20 -25.07
C VAL A 159 0.19 18.26 -23.97
N PHE A 160 1.38 17.70 -24.13
CA PHE A 160 2.02 16.86 -23.14
C PHE A 160 2.38 17.69 -21.91
N ASN A 161 1.61 17.57 -20.82
CA ASN A 161 2.01 18.07 -19.51
C ASN A 161 2.27 16.89 -18.56
N PRO A 162 3.55 16.56 -18.30
CA PRO A 162 3.93 15.42 -17.48
C PRO A 162 3.56 15.57 -16.00
N LEU A 163 3.21 16.77 -15.55
CA LEU A 163 2.88 17.08 -14.16
C LEU A 163 1.37 17.09 -13.87
N LEU A 164 0.52 17.04 -14.90
CA LEU A 164 -0.94 17.05 -14.74
C LEU A 164 -1.51 15.63 -14.73
N ILE A 165 -2.33 15.34 -13.72
CA ILE A 165 -3.21 14.17 -13.71
C ILE A 165 -4.35 14.45 -14.70
N GLN A 166 -4.54 13.52 -15.64
CA GLN A 166 -5.52 13.63 -16.72
C GLN A 166 -6.49 12.44 -16.68
N ASN A 167 -7.67 12.67 -17.25
CA ASN A 167 -8.71 11.66 -17.37
C ASN A 167 -8.38 10.69 -18.50
N ALA A 168 -8.55 9.41 -18.24
CA ALA A 168 -8.43 8.35 -19.23
C ALA A 168 -9.81 7.81 -19.62
N THR A 169 -9.98 7.52 -20.90
CA THR A 169 -11.20 6.91 -21.46
C THR A 169 -10.84 5.65 -22.23
N CYS A 170 -11.81 4.75 -22.41
CA CYS A 170 -11.62 3.55 -23.21
C CYS A 170 -11.56 3.94 -24.69
N GLN A 171 -10.40 3.78 -25.31
CA GLN A 171 -10.18 4.05 -26.73
C GLN A 171 -9.97 2.73 -27.49
N PRO A 172 -10.37 2.64 -28.77
CA PRO A 172 -10.02 1.50 -29.62
C PRO A 172 -8.50 1.28 -29.64
N MET A 173 -8.08 0.01 -29.58
CA MET A 173 -6.68 -0.37 -29.75
C MET A 173 -6.22 -0.22 -31.21
#